data_AF-A0A0Q6K859-F1
#
_entry.id   AF-A0A0Q6K859-F1
#
_cell.length_a   1.000
_cell.length_b   1.000
_cell.length_c   1.000
_cell.angle_alpha   90.00
_cell.angle_beta   90.00
_cell.angle_gamma   90.00
#
_symmetry.space_group_name_H-M   'P 1'
#
loop_
_entity.id
_entity.type
_entity.pdbx_description
1 polymer ?
#
loop_
_entity_poly.entity_id
_entity_poly.type
_entity_poly.pdbx_seq_one_letter_code
_entity_poly.pdbx_strand_id
1 'polypeptide(L)'
;MVGGRLPSREDTQAIAMDFLRKAAPDLLTGLKISWIEPHDEPLRVTRNGRTEDLSLTGMKVKMRNSADGLWMWVIVGADRKVMVFERDIDWIPFPGRRGTEKWLHDSWLVENGHALRAAE
;
A
#
# COMPACT_ATOMS: atom_id res chain seq x y z
N MET A 1 -18.23 -6.35 6.86
CA MET A 1 -17.30 -5.45 7.57
C MET A 1 -16.42 -6.30 8.46
N VAL A 2 -15.16 -6.53 8.08
CA VAL A 2 -14.16 -7.11 8.98
C VAL A 2 -13.54 -5.92 9.71
N GLY A 3 -14.07 -5.53 10.88
CA GLY A 3 -13.75 -4.21 11.44
C GLY A 3 -13.66 -4.20 12.96
N GLY A 4 -12.48 -4.52 13.50
CA GLY A 4 -12.10 -4.12 14.85
C GLY A 4 -11.74 -2.63 14.91
N ARG A 5 -11.47 -2.11 16.11
CA ARG A 5 -10.97 -0.74 16.27
C ARG A 5 -9.60 -0.59 15.60
N LEU A 6 -9.47 0.38 14.71
CA LEU A 6 -8.18 0.71 14.08
C LEU A 6 -7.12 1.11 15.13
N PRO A 7 -5.84 0.78 14.90
CA PRO A 7 -4.74 1.22 15.76
C PRO A 7 -4.64 2.75 15.80
N SER A 8 -4.03 3.30 16.86
CA SER A 8 -3.70 4.72 16.94
C SER A 8 -2.66 5.11 15.88
N ARG A 9 -2.44 6.40 15.66
CA ARG A 9 -1.39 6.87 14.74
C ARG A 9 -0.01 6.40 15.20
N GLU A 10 0.25 6.45 16.50
CA GLU A 10 1.50 6.01 17.13
C GLU A 10 1.71 4.49 16.99
N ASP A 11 0.68 3.69 17.29
CA ASP A 11 0.74 2.23 17.15
C ASP A 11 0.95 1.84 15.68
N THR A 12 0.21 2.49 14.77
CA THR A 12 0.34 2.27 13.32
C THR A 12 1.77 2.55 12.87
N GLN A 13 2.34 3.68 13.29
CA GLN A 13 3.71 4.04 12.97
C GLN A 13 4.69 2.99 13.49
N ALA A 14 4.57 2.57 14.75
CA ALA A 14 5.45 1.56 15.34
C ALA A 14 5.41 0.24 14.58
N ILE A 15 4.20 -0.26 14.25
CA ILE A 15 4.00 -1.49 13.47
C ILE A 15 4.62 -1.36 12.07
N ALA A 16 4.39 -0.23 11.39
CA ALA A 16 4.96 0.02 10.06
C ALA A 16 6.49 0.04 10.09
N MET A 17 7.10 0.70 11.09
CA MET A 17 8.56 0.76 11.21
C MET A 17 9.18 -0.59 11.59
N ASP A 18 8.50 -1.41 12.39
CA ASP A 18 8.94 -2.77 12.71
C ASP A 18 8.90 -3.69 11.48
N PHE A 19 7.84 -3.56 10.67
CA PHE A 19 7.73 -4.26 9.39
C PHE A 19 8.84 -3.83 8.42
N LEU A 20 9.06 -2.52 8.24
CA LEU A 20 10.07 -2.00 7.32
C LEU A 20 11.50 -2.43 7.73
N ARG A 21 11.81 -2.46 9.04
CA ARG A 21 13.09 -3.00 9.53
C ARG A 21 13.36 -4.43 9.09
N LYS A 22 12.31 -5.22 8.89
CA LYS A 22 12.41 -6.63 8.48
C LYS A 22 12.36 -6.80 6.97
N ALA A 23 11.45 -6.09 6.30
CA ALA A 23 11.12 -6.32 4.89
C ALA A 23 11.86 -5.39 3.91
N ALA A 24 12.22 -4.17 4.34
CA ALA A 24 12.85 -3.16 3.50
C ALA A 24 13.75 -2.22 4.34
N PRO A 25 14.79 -2.76 5.00
CA PRO A 25 15.65 -1.96 5.87
C PRO A 25 16.41 -0.85 5.13
N ASP A 26 16.63 -1.03 3.82
CA ASP A 26 17.23 -0.05 2.91
C ASP A 26 16.46 1.28 2.85
N LEU A 27 15.13 1.24 3.03
CA LEU A 27 14.29 2.44 2.96
C LEU A 27 14.42 3.33 4.19
N LEU A 28 14.86 2.79 5.33
CA LEU A 28 14.82 3.49 6.62
C LEU A 28 15.74 4.72 6.67
N THR A 29 16.87 4.69 5.96
CA THR A 29 17.86 5.78 5.98
C THR A 29 17.34 7.07 5.36
N GLY A 30 16.43 6.98 4.38
CA GLY A 30 15.88 8.13 3.65
C GLY A 30 14.42 8.45 3.95
N LEU A 31 13.77 7.67 4.82
CA LEU A 31 12.33 7.72 5.03
C LEU A 31 11.88 9.00 5.72
N LYS A 32 10.89 9.68 5.13
CA LYS A 32 10.13 10.75 5.78
C LYS A 32 8.65 10.43 5.79
N ILE A 33 8.04 10.43 6.97
CA ILE A 33 6.59 10.26 7.11
C ILE A 33 5.91 11.54 6.64
N SER A 34 4.92 11.39 5.75
CA SER A 34 4.09 12.48 5.26
C SER A 34 2.80 12.60 6.05
N TRP A 35 2.06 11.50 6.23
CA TRP A 35 0.83 11.47 7.03
C TRP A 35 0.45 10.04 7.42
N ILE A 36 -0.44 9.92 8.41
CA ILE A 36 -0.96 8.66 8.94
C ILE A 36 -2.47 8.77 9.15
N GLU A 37 -3.29 8.16 8.30
CA GLU A 37 -4.76 8.32 8.33
C GLU A 37 -5.51 7.03 7.99
N PRO A 38 -6.78 6.89 8.44
CA PRO A 38 -7.66 5.82 7.98
C PRO A 38 -7.81 5.86 6.47
N HIS A 39 -7.78 4.70 5.82
CA HIS A 39 -7.91 4.55 4.38
C HIS A 39 -8.67 3.27 4.07
N ASP A 40 -9.58 3.36 3.09
CA ASP A 40 -10.29 2.23 2.52
C ASP A 40 -9.63 1.86 1.18
N GLU A 41 -9.05 0.67 1.09
CA GLU A 41 -8.49 0.16 -0.17
C GLU A 41 -9.41 -0.92 -0.74
N PRO A 42 -9.91 -0.78 -1.98
CA PRO A 42 -10.65 -1.85 -2.63
C PRO A 42 -9.70 -3.00 -2.99
N LEU A 43 -9.93 -4.16 -2.40
CA LEU A 43 -9.19 -5.39 -2.65
C LEU A 43 -10.09 -6.39 -3.36
N ARG A 44 -9.72 -6.77 -4.58
CA ARG A 44 -10.34 -7.92 -5.25
C ARG A 44 -9.62 -9.18 -4.77
N VAL A 45 -10.32 -10.04 -4.06
CA VAL A 45 -9.79 -11.34 -3.64
C VAL A 45 -10.50 -12.44 -4.41
N THR A 46 -9.75 -13.44 -4.88
CA THR A 46 -10.36 -14.67 -5.39
C THR A 46 -10.35 -15.71 -4.27
N ARG A 47 -11.53 -16.05 -3.76
CA ARG A 47 -11.71 -17.08 -2.74
C ARG A 47 -12.62 -18.16 -3.28
N ASN A 48 -12.18 -19.42 -3.20
CA ASN A 48 -12.95 -20.58 -3.70
C ASN A 48 -13.43 -20.43 -5.16
N GLY A 49 -12.60 -19.84 -6.03
CA GLY A 49 -12.94 -19.62 -7.43
C GLY A 49 -13.93 -18.48 -7.70
N ARG A 50 -14.36 -17.74 -6.67
CA ARG A 50 -15.20 -16.54 -6.80
C ARG A 50 -14.37 -15.31 -6.50
N THR A 51 -14.44 -14.33 -7.39
CA THR A 51 -13.85 -13.01 -7.18
C THR A 51 -14.82 -12.18 -6.35
N GLU A 52 -14.37 -11.75 -5.17
CA GLU A 52 -15.10 -10.87 -4.27
C GLU A 52 -14.38 -9.53 -4.18
N ASP A 53 -15.14 -8.45 -4.36
CA ASP A 53 -14.65 -7.09 -4.13
C ASP A 53 -14.84 -6.78 -2.64
N LEU A 54 -13.74 -6.77 -1.88
CA LEU A 54 -13.70 -6.41 -0.47
C LEU A 54 -13.17 -4.99 -0.32
N SER A 55 -13.80 -4.18 0.54
CA SER A 55 -13.18 -2.94 1.00
C SER A 55 -12.35 -3.24 2.25
N LEU A 56 -11.05 -2.96 2.17
CA LEU A 56 -10.11 -3.16 3.26
C LEU A 56 -9.88 -1.83 3.98
N THR A 57 -10.49 -1.68 5.16
CA THR A 57 -10.28 -0.51 6.02
C THR A 57 -9.03 -0.70 6.88
N GLY A 58 -8.08 0.23 6.79
CA GLY A 58 -6.85 0.21 7.57
C GLY A 58 -6.30 1.60 7.87
N MET A 59 -5.23 1.68 8.66
CA MET A 59 -4.46 2.90 8.90
C MET A 59 -3.28 2.94 7.94
N LYS A 60 -3.24 3.94 7.06
CA LYS A 60 -2.20 4.11 6.06
C LYS A 60 -1.13 5.07 6.55
N VAL A 61 0.11 4.61 6.55
CA VAL A 61 1.32 5.42 6.77
C VAL A 61 1.90 5.75 5.41
N LYS A 62 1.77 7.00 4.95
CA LYS A 62 2.37 7.44 3.70
C LYS A 62 3.71 8.09 3.97
N MET A 63 4.73 7.66 3.23
CA MET A 63 6.11 8.11 3.41
C MET A 63 6.73 8.45 2.05
N ARG A 64 7.76 9.27 2.09
CA ARG A 64 8.57 9.64 0.93
C ARG A 64 10.02 9.28 1.20
N ASN A 65 10.66 8.63 0.23
CA ASN A 65 12.10 8.43 0.27
C ASN A 65 12.78 9.74 -0.13
N SER A 66 13.70 10.22 0.71
CA SER A 66 14.44 11.45 0.47
C SER A 66 15.59 11.26 -0.53
N ALA A 67 16.02 10.03 -0.78
CA ALA A 67 17.13 9.74 -1.69
C ALA A 67 16.73 9.89 -3.16
N ASP A 68 15.55 9.39 -3.54
CA ASP A 68 15.04 9.37 -4.91
C ASP A 68 13.73 10.17 -5.09
N GLY A 69 13.09 10.60 -4.00
CA GLY A 69 11.83 11.33 -4.02
C GLY A 69 10.58 10.45 -4.22
N LEU A 70 10.74 9.13 -4.32
CA LEU A 70 9.67 8.18 -4.55
C LEU A 70 8.80 7.98 -3.30
N TRP A 71 7.53 7.63 -3.53
CA TRP A 71 6.58 7.38 -2.46
C TRP A 71 6.57 5.91 -2.06
N MET A 72 6.20 5.68 -0.80
CA MET A 72 5.93 4.36 -0.26
C MET A 72 4.80 4.47 0.77
N TRP A 73 4.09 3.38 1.01
CA TRP A 73 3.12 3.31 2.09
C TRP A 73 2.97 1.92 2.68
N VAL A 74 2.57 1.89 3.94
CA VAL A 74 2.15 0.69 4.66
C VAL A 74 0.71 0.89 5.12
N ILE A 75 -0.15 -0.11 4.96
CA ILE A 75 -1.50 -0.12 5.52
C ILE A 75 -1.57 -1.18 6.62
N VAL A 76 -1.96 -0.74 7.83
CA VAL A 76 -2.11 -1.60 9.01
C VAL A 76 -3.58 -1.84 9.32
N GLY A 77 -3.97 -3.09 9.50
CA GLY A 77 -5.34 -3.49 9.81
C GLY A 77 -5.72 -3.29 11.27
N ALA A 78 -7.02 -3.40 11.56
CA ALA A 78 -7.54 -3.40 12.92
C ALA A 78 -6.98 -4.54 13.80
N ASP A 79 -6.51 -5.62 13.18
CA ASP A 79 -5.85 -6.75 13.85
C ASP A 79 -4.36 -6.48 14.14
N ARG A 80 -3.89 -5.24 13.91
CA ARG A 80 -2.50 -4.79 14.10
C ARG A 80 -1.51 -5.51 13.18
N LYS A 81 -1.96 -6.04 12.04
CA LYS A 81 -1.10 -6.63 11.03
C LYS A 81 -0.93 -5.71 9.84
N VAL A 82 0.25 -5.76 9.22
CA VAL A 82 0.47 -5.11 7.92
C VAL A 82 -0.31 -5.88 6.86
N MET A 83 -1.14 -5.16 6.12
CA MET A 83 -1.99 -5.73 5.07
C MET A 83 -1.47 -5.40 3.67
N VAL A 84 -0.96 -4.18 3.49
CA VAL A 84 -0.42 -3.69 2.21
C VAL A 84 0.90 -2.98 2.46
N PHE A 85 1.88 -3.26 1.62
CA PHE A 85 3.12 -2.50 1.52
C PHE A 85 3.41 -2.21 0.06
N GLU A 86 3.64 -0.94 -0.27
CA GLU A 86 4.07 -0.51 -1.59
C GLU A 86 5.24 0.46 -1.47
N ARG A 87 6.19 0.38 -2.41
CA ARG A 87 7.40 1.21 -2.50
C ARG A 87 7.71 1.58 -3.94
N ASP A 88 8.69 2.47 -4.11
CA ASP A 88 9.19 2.93 -5.41
C ASP A 88 8.07 3.53 -6.29
N ILE A 89 7.19 4.30 -5.66
CA ILE A 89 6.00 4.84 -6.31
C ILE A 89 6.31 6.24 -6.86
N ASP A 90 6.42 6.34 -8.18
CA ASP A 90 6.48 7.63 -8.84
C ASP A 90 5.08 8.25 -8.91
N TRP A 91 4.98 9.52 -8.53
CA TRP A 91 3.72 10.25 -8.50
C TRP A 91 3.84 11.49 -9.38
N ILE A 92 3.12 11.49 -10.50
CA ILE A 92 3.13 12.61 -11.45
C ILE A 92 2.29 13.74 -10.85
N PRO A 93 2.90 14.89 -10.45
CA PRO A 93 2.20 15.93 -9.71
C PRO A 93 1.11 16.65 -10.52
N PHE A 94 1.20 16.61 -11.86
CA PHE A 94 0.16 17.11 -12.77
C PHE A 94 0.13 16.20 -14.01
N PRO A 95 -0.97 15.46 -14.30
CA PRO A 95 -2.35 15.62 -13.83
C PRO A 95 -2.71 14.84 -12.53
N GLY A 96 -1.76 14.60 -11.61
CA GLY A 96 -2.06 13.98 -10.32
C GLY A 96 -2.33 12.48 -10.43
N ARG A 97 -1.49 11.76 -11.17
CA ARG A 97 -1.66 10.32 -11.43
C ARG A 97 -0.43 9.53 -11.03
N ARG A 98 -0.64 8.26 -10.73
CA ARG A 98 0.43 7.30 -10.44
C ARG A 98 1.24 7.00 -11.70
N GLY A 99 2.56 7.04 -11.59
CA GLY A 99 3.50 6.76 -12.68
C GLY A 99 3.97 5.30 -12.76
N THR A 100 3.92 4.54 -11.65
CA THR A 100 4.47 3.17 -11.57
C THR A 100 3.43 2.07 -11.39
N GLU A 101 3.81 0.85 -11.81
CA GLU A 101 3.09 -0.39 -11.62
C GLU A 101 2.63 -0.59 -10.16
N LYS A 102 1.40 -1.08 -10.01
CA LYS A 102 0.81 -1.49 -8.73
C LYS A 102 1.04 -2.99 -8.58
N TRP A 103 1.94 -3.38 -7.68
CA TRP A 103 2.31 -4.78 -7.46
C TRP A 103 1.17 -5.65 -6.89
N LEU A 104 0.15 -5.04 -6.28
CA LEU A 104 -1.01 -5.75 -5.72
C LEU A 104 -2.32 -5.50 -6.50
N HIS A 105 -2.34 -4.59 -7.49
CA HIS A 105 -3.56 -4.17 -8.17
C HIS A 105 -3.33 -3.82 -9.64
N ASP A 106 -3.69 -4.75 -10.52
CA ASP A 106 -3.54 -4.71 -11.98
C ASP A 106 -4.28 -3.59 -12.74
N SER A 107 -4.89 -2.60 -12.06
CA SER A 107 -5.62 -1.53 -12.76
C SER A 107 -4.68 -0.65 -13.60
N TRP A 108 -3.41 -0.51 -13.20
CA TRP A 108 -2.41 0.27 -13.95
C TRP A 108 -2.04 -0.40 -15.28
N LEU A 109 -1.89 -1.73 -15.30
CA LEU A 109 -1.58 -2.48 -16.53
C LEU A 109 -2.75 -2.43 -17.51
N VAL A 110 -3.99 -2.53 -17.00
CA VAL A 110 -5.22 -2.36 -17.81
C VAL A 110 -5.33 -0.93 -18.36
N GLU A 111 -5.07 0.10 -17.54
CA GLU A 111 -5.09 1.50 -17.95
C GLU A 111 -4.00 1.84 -18.98
N ASN A 112 -2.88 1.10 -18.99
CA ASN A 112 -1.75 1.32 -19.91
C ASN A 112 -1.61 0.23 -21.00
N GLY A 113 -2.66 -0.56 -21.25
CA GLY A 113 -2.74 -1.44 -22.42
C GLY A 113 -1.95 -2.75 -22.34
N HIS A 114 -1.47 -3.16 -21.16
CA HIS A 114 -0.84 -4.45 -20.96
C HIS A 114 -1.89 -5.49 -20.59
N ALA A 115 -2.28 -6.33 -21.56
CA ALA A 115 -3.13 -7.48 -21.30
C ALA A 115 -2.34 -8.56 -20.55
N LEU A 116 -2.84 -8.98 -19.38
CA LEU A 116 -2.39 -10.19 -18.68
C LEU A 116 -2.44 -11.36 -19.66
N ARG A 117 -1.28 -11.83 -20.11
CA ARG A 117 -1.20 -13.15 -20.74
C ARG A 117 -1.42 -14.18 -19.64
N ALA A 118 -2.55 -14.87 -19.72
CA ALA A 118 -2.77 -16.08 -18.95
C ALA A 118 -1.62 -17.06 -19.27
N ALA A 119 -0.86 -17.44 -18.24
CA ALA A 119 0.07 -18.54 -18.36
C ALA A 119 -0.75 -19.84 -18.50
N GLU A 120 -0.47 -20.59 -19.55
CA GLU A 120 -1.00 -21.95 -19.81
C GLU A 120 -0.48 -22.97 -18.79
#